data_AF-A0A0G0MF38-F1
#
_entry.id   AF-A0A0G0MF38-F1
#
_cell.length_a   1.000
_cell.length_b   1.000
_cell.length_c   1.000
_cell.angle_alpha   90.00
_cell.angle_beta   90.00
_cell.angle_gamma   90.00
#
_symmetry.space_group_name_H-M   'P 1'
#
loop_
_entity.id
_entity.type
_entity.pdbx_description
1 polymer ?
#
loop_
_entity_poly.entity_id
_entity_poly.type
_entity_poly.pdbx_seq_one_letter_code
_entity_poly.pdbx_strand_id
1 'polypeptide(L)'
;MRELPTEFSIFWAQKSIWLCGQKISDNLVKMTQGKTSELGFLAENLVARYLEKRGYTVLELNYRKPWGEIDIIALKEGILVFVEVKANRKIIVGFEPELRANSSKMIKVVRTARTYLAEKKYDSEQEWQIDIISVGLDESKGVAKIKHFKNIDV
;
A
#
# COMPACT_ATOMS: atom_id res chain seq x y z
N MET A 1 -2.72 11.35 -19.23
CA MET A 1 -3.71 10.26 -19.40
C MET A 1 -3.87 9.63 -18.02
N ARG A 2 -5.00 9.78 -17.33
CA ARG A 2 -5.18 9.20 -15.99
C ARG A 2 -5.54 7.73 -16.13
N GLU A 3 -4.69 6.83 -15.62
CA GLU A 3 -5.02 5.40 -15.57
C GLU A 3 -6.13 5.17 -14.53
N LEU A 4 -7.20 4.49 -14.95
CA LEU A 4 -8.31 4.10 -14.07
C LEU A 4 -7.86 3.01 -13.07
N PRO A 5 -8.41 2.97 -11.85
CA PRO A 5 -8.01 1.99 -10.85
C PRO A 5 -8.38 0.56 -11.27
N THR A 6 -7.40 -0.34 -11.35
CA THR A 6 -7.63 -1.77 -11.59
C THR A 6 -8.11 -2.44 -10.30
N GLU A 7 -9.33 -2.95 -10.27
CA GLU A 7 -9.86 -3.70 -9.11
C GLU A 7 -9.34 -5.15 -9.11
N PHE A 8 -8.94 -5.65 -7.93
CA PHE A 8 -8.51 -7.04 -7.72
C PHE A 8 -9.12 -7.62 -6.44
N SER A 9 -9.51 -8.90 -6.47
CA SER A 9 -10.12 -9.62 -5.35
C SER A 9 -9.25 -10.81 -4.89
N ILE A 10 -9.04 -10.93 -3.57
CA ILE A 10 -8.32 -12.04 -2.93
C ILE A 10 -9.31 -12.81 -2.05
N PHE A 11 -9.37 -14.14 -2.18
CA PHE A 11 -10.31 -15.02 -1.44
C PHE A 11 -9.65 -15.69 -0.24
N TRP A 12 -10.40 -15.84 0.86
CA TRP A 12 -10.00 -16.52 2.08
C TRP A 12 -10.89 -17.76 2.25
N ALA A 13 -10.30 -18.92 2.56
CA ALA A 13 -11.06 -20.10 2.96
C ALA A 13 -11.19 -20.12 4.49
N GLN A 14 -12.25 -20.74 5.01
CA GLN A 14 -12.84 -20.55 6.35
C GLN A 14 -11.94 -20.55 7.59
N LYS A 15 -10.63 -20.85 7.51
CA LYS A 15 -9.63 -20.62 8.59
C LYS A 15 -8.22 -20.30 8.09
N SER A 16 -8.00 -20.03 6.79
CA SER A 16 -6.66 -19.85 6.21
C SER A 16 -6.67 -18.84 5.07
N ILE A 17 -5.75 -17.86 5.12
CA ILE A 17 -5.55 -16.90 4.03
C ILE A 17 -4.78 -17.60 2.91
N TRP A 18 -5.25 -17.45 1.68
CA TRP A 18 -4.53 -17.90 0.49
C TRP A 18 -4.21 -16.71 -0.41
N LEU A 19 -2.93 -16.49 -0.69
CA LEU A 19 -2.45 -15.50 -1.66
C LEU A 19 -1.84 -16.27 -2.84
N CYS A 20 -2.41 -16.15 -4.04
CA CYS A 20 -1.88 -16.85 -5.24
C CYS A 20 -1.75 -18.39 -5.09
N GLY A 21 -2.61 -19.03 -4.30
CA GLY A 21 -2.45 -20.48 -4.06
C GLY A 21 -1.35 -20.82 -3.05
N GLN A 22 -0.86 -19.88 -2.25
CA GLN A 22 -0.02 -20.16 -1.08
C GLN A 22 -0.75 -19.84 0.23
N LYS A 23 -0.71 -20.78 1.18
CA LYS A 23 -1.26 -20.65 2.53
C LYS A 23 -0.43 -19.65 3.34
N ILE A 24 -1.04 -18.58 3.84
CA ILE A 24 -0.47 -17.72 4.87
C ILE A 24 -0.90 -18.28 6.23
N SER A 25 0.00 -18.28 7.19
CA SER A 25 -0.15 -19.00 8.46
C SER A 25 -1.35 -18.53 9.28
N ASP A 26 -2.00 -19.48 9.95
CA ASP A 26 -3.20 -19.26 10.76
C ASP A 26 -2.95 -18.31 11.97
N ASN A 27 -1.68 -18.06 12.32
CA ASN A 27 -1.27 -17.03 13.29
C ASN A 27 -1.50 -15.61 12.78
N LEU A 28 -1.30 -15.35 11.49
CA LEU A 28 -1.50 -14.01 10.91
C LEU A 28 -2.99 -13.62 10.89
N VAL A 29 -3.89 -14.62 10.82
CA VAL A 29 -5.35 -14.46 10.85
C VAL A 29 -5.86 -14.16 12.27
N LYS A 30 -5.31 -14.81 13.30
CA LYS A 30 -5.71 -14.56 14.70
C LYS A 30 -5.23 -13.19 15.21
N MET A 31 -4.16 -12.67 14.62
CA MET A 31 -3.61 -11.35 14.94
C MET A 31 -4.45 -10.17 14.43
N THR A 32 -5.62 -10.35 13.80
CA THR A 32 -6.43 -9.20 13.30
C THR A 32 -7.53 -8.74 14.27
N GLN A 33 -7.67 -9.40 15.43
CA GLN A 33 -8.70 -9.07 16.44
C GLN A 33 -8.31 -7.91 17.38
N GLY A 34 -7.08 -7.40 17.32
CA GLY A 34 -6.59 -6.25 18.08
C GLY A 34 -6.23 -5.04 17.21
N LYS A 35 -5.96 -3.92 17.90
CA LYS A 35 -5.41 -2.60 17.49
C LYS A 35 -5.21 -2.30 15.99
N THR A 36 -5.56 -1.07 15.59
CA THR A 36 -5.31 -0.44 14.28
C THR A 36 -3.95 -0.77 13.62
N SER A 37 -2.91 -1.04 14.41
CA SER A 37 -1.58 -1.47 13.95
C SER A 37 -1.55 -2.84 13.26
N GLU A 38 -2.36 -3.81 13.68
CA GLU A 38 -2.34 -5.17 13.13
C GLU A 38 -3.04 -5.22 11.76
N LEU A 39 -4.14 -4.47 11.62
CA LEU A 39 -4.82 -4.27 10.34
C LEU A 39 -3.91 -3.57 9.32
N GLY A 40 -3.18 -2.53 9.76
CA GLY A 40 -2.21 -1.82 8.94
C GLY A 40 -1.10 -2.75 8.44
N PHE A 41 -0.47 -3.49 9.36
CA PHE A 41 0.57 -4.47 9.02
C PHE A 41 0.10 -5.52 8.00
N LEU A 42 -1.10 -6.10 8.21
CA LEU A 42 -1.66 -7.07 7.26
C LEU A 42 -1.87 -6.42 5.88
N ALA A 43 -2.42 -5.21 5.84
CA ALA A 43 -2.67 -4.50 4.60
C ALA A 43 -1.37 -4.18 3.86
N GLU A 44 -0.34 -3.68 4.54
CA GLU A 44 0.98 -3.42 3.95
C GLU A 44 1.58 -4.68 3.31
N ASN A 45 1.53 -5.82 4.00
CA ASN A 45 2.00 -7.10 3.45
C ASN A 45 1.19 -7.56 2.24
N LEU A 46 -0.14 -7.38 2.28
CA LEU A 46 -1.02 -7.68 1.15
C LEU A 46 -0.71 -6.79 -0.06
N VAL A 47 -0.45 -5.51 0.18
CA VAL A 47 -0.11 -4.54 -0.87
C VAL A 47 1.27 -4.82 -1.45
N ALA A 48 2.28 -5.11 -0.63
CA ALA A 48 3.62 -5.48 -1.10
C ALA A 48 3.54 -6.67 -2.07
N ARG A 49 2.83 -7.74 -1.68
CA ARG A 49 2.60 -8.90 -2.56
C ARG A 49 1.78 -8.58 -3.80
N TYR A 50 0.79 -7.69 -3.69
CA TYR A 50 0.00 -7.22 -4.83
C TYR A 50 0.87 -6.46 -5.84
N LEU A 51 1.83 -5.66 -5.38
CA LEU A 51 2.79 -4.92 -6.18
C LEU A 51 3.79 -5.87 -6.86
N GLU A 52 4.38 -6.79 -6.11
CA GLU A 52 5.33 -7.79 -6.66
C GLU A 52 4.73 -8.56 -7.84
N LYS A 53 3.48 -9.02 -7.71
CA LYS A 53 2.76 -9.71 -8.80
C LYS A 53 2.50 -8.85 -10.04
N ARG A 54 2.60 -7.53 -9.92
CA ARG A 54 2.44 -6.56 -11.01
C ARG A 54 3.77 -6.02 -11.54
N GLY A 55 4.86 -6.71 -11.23
CA GLY A 55 6.20 -6.39 -11.73
C GLY A 55 6.89 -5.26 -10.99
N TYR A 56 6.42 -4.89 -9.80
CA TYR A 56 7.15 -3.98 -8.92
C TYR A 56 8.18 -4.77 -8.12
N THR A 57 9.35 -4.17 -7.88
CA THR A 57 10.32 -4.65 -6.90
C THR A 57 10.11 -3.87 -5.61
N VAL A 58 9.70 -4.54 -4.52
CA VAL A 58 9.59 -3.88 -3.21
C VAL A 58 11.00 -3.68 -2.64
N LEU A 59 11.37 -2.43 -2.39
CA LEU A 59 12.70 -2.04 -1.91
C LEU A 59 12.73 -1.92 -0.38
N GLU A 60 11.69 -1.31 0.20
CA GLU A 60 11.63 -1.03 1.64
C GLU A 60 10.18 -0.96 2.11
N LEU A 61 9.95 -1.37 3.36
CA LEU A 61 8.66 -1.28 4.04
C LEU A 61 8.83 -0.42 5.31
N ASN A 62 7.80 0.34 5.67
CA ASN A 62 7.77 1.14 6.90
C ASN A 62 8.97 2.10 7.06
N TYR A 63 9.33 2.84 6.00
CA TYR A 63 10.41 3.82 6.08
C TYR A 63 9.97 5.02 6.91
N ARG A 64 10.65 5.27 8.04
CA ARG A 64 10.24 6.25 9.05
C ARG A 64 11.32 7.29 9.30
N LYS A 65 10.89 8.54 9.46
CA LYS A 65 11.69 9.69 9.90
C LYS A 65 10.91 10.51 10.93
N PRO A 66 11.58 11.36 11.73
CA PRO A 66 10.88 12.19 12.72
C PRO A 66 9.77 13.09 12.15
N TRP A 67 9.83 13.40 10.84
CA TRP A 67 8.86 14.26 10.15
C TRP A 67 7.84 13.52 9.28
N GLY A 68 7.96 12.20 9.10
CA GLY A 68 7.03 11.46 8.24
C GLY A 68 7.40 9.99 8.05
N GLU A 69 6.51 9.27 7.39
CA GLU A 69 6.63 7.85 7.09
C GLU A 69 6.17 7.56 5.67
N ILE A 70 6.69 6.47 5.08
CA ILE A 70 6.23 5.89 3.82
C ILE A 70 6.05 4.39 4.06
N ASP A 71 4.86 3.87 3.76
CA ASP A 71 4.50 2.50 4.08
C ASP A 71 5.26 1.50 3.21
N ILE A 72 5.34 1.76 1.90
CA ILE A 72 6.05 0.90 0.95
C ILE A 72 6.82 1.76 -0.06
N ILE A 73 8.07 1.39 -0.30
CA ILE A 73 8.89 1.95 -1.37
C ILE A 73 9.16 0.83 -2.36
N ALA A 74 8.79 1.04 -3.61
CA ALA A 74 8.96 0.06 -4.68
C ALA A 74 9.61 0.70 -5.92
N LEU A 75 10.13 -0.14 -6.81
CA LEU A 75 10.66 0.25 -8.10
C LEU A 75 9.85 -0.44 -9.19
N LYS A 76 9.42 0.31 -10.20
CA LYS A 76 8.83 -0.27 -11.41
C LYS A 76 9.33 0.47 -12.63
N GLU A 77 9.91 -0.28 -13.57
CA GLU A 77 10.35 0.25 -14.87
C GLU A 77 11.29 1.48 -14.71
N GLY A 78 12.15 1.47 -13.68
CA GLY A 78 13.08 2.56 -13.38
C GLY A 78 12.49 3.70 -12.54
N ILE A 79 11.19 3.72 -12.29
CA ILE A 79 10.50 4.76 -11.51
C ILE A 79 10.36 4.31 -10.05
N LEU A 80 10.79 5.15 -9.10
CA LEU A 80 10.54 4.93 -7.69
C LEU A 80 9.08 5.25 -7.34
N VAL A 81 8.43 4.35 -6.61
CA VAL A 81 7.03 4.47 -6.25
C VAL A 81 6.92 4.46 -4.74
N PHE A 82 6.53 5.60 -4.18
CA PHE A 82 6.27 5.77 -2.76
C PHE A 82 4.79 5.56 -2.51
N VAL A 83 4.45 4.48 -1.80
CA VAL A 83 3.07 4.03 -1.65
C VAL A 83 2.60 4.31 -0.22
N GLU A 84 1.46 4.97 -0.12
CA GLU A 84 0.66 5.08 1.10
C GLU A 84 -0.44 4.00 1.07
N VAL A 85 -0.53 3.20 2.13
CA VAL A 85 -1.51 2.12 2.27
C VAL A 85 -2.65 2.55 3.19
N LYS A 86 -3.88 2.44 2.69
CA LYS A 86 -5.10 2.74 3.47
C LYS A 86 -5.92 1.49 3.68
N ALA A 87 -5.92 0.96 4.90
CA ALA A 87 -6.69 -0.22 5.27
C ALA A 87 -8.03 0.16 5.90
N ASN A 88 -9.11 -0.54 5.54
CA ASN A 88 -10.42 -0.41 6.17
C ASN A 88 -11.11 -1.77 6.31
N ARG A 89 -11.87 -1.96 7.40
CA ARG A 89 -12.65 -3.19 7.69
C ARG A 89 -13.96 -3.33 6.91
N LYS A 90 -14.23 -2.45 5.94
CA LYS A 90 -15.40 -2.50 5.06
C LYS A 90 -14.97 -2.18 3.63
N ILE A 91 -15.61 -2.83 2.65
CA ILE A 91 -15.47 -2.49 1.24
C ILE A 91 -16.02 -1.08 1.06
N ILE A 92 -15.13 -0.10 0.83
CA ILE A 92 -15.60 1.27 0.67
C ILE A 92 -16.02 1.52 -0.78
N VAL A 93 -17.32 1.71 -0.95
CA VAL A 93 -17.91 2.36 -2.11
C VAL A 93 -17.76 3.87 -1.88
N GLY A 94 -17.12 4.61 -2.81
CA GLY A 94 -16.91 6.06 -2.69
C GLY A 94 -15.66 6.53 -1.92
N PHE A 95 -14.67 5.67 -1.67
CA PHE A 95 -13.34 6.11 -1.22
C PHE A 95 -12.52 6.54 -2.42
N GLU A 96 -12.72 7.78 -2.85
CA GLU A 96 -11.82 8.47 -3.77
C GLU A 96 -10.73 9.13 -2.93
N PRO A 97 -9.48 8.65 -2.96
CA PRO A 97 -8.39 9.27 -2.22
C PRO A 97 -8.12 10.70 -2.69
N GLU A 98 -8.45 11.01 -3.95
CA GLU A 98 -8.38 12.34 -4.57
C GLU A 98 -9.13 13.40 -3.74
N LEU A 99 -10.23 13.04 -3.06
CA LEU A 99 -11.04 13.98 -2.27
C LEU A 99 -10.57 14.15 -0.81
N ARG A 100 -9.60 13.36 -0.34
CA ARG A 100 -9.27 13.29 1.10
C ARG A 100 -7.80 13.11 1.44
N ALA A 101 -6.87 13.18 0.48
CA ALA A 101 -5.46 13.38 0.79
C ALA A 101 -5.30 14.76 1.43
N ASN A 102 -5.34 14.83 2.76
CA ASN A 102 -5.06 16.05 3.50
C ASN A 102 -3.69 16.56 3.03
N SER A 103 -3.66 17.76 2.45
CA SER A 103 -2.46 18.40 1.91
C SER A 103 -1.29 18.38 2.90
N SER A 104 -1.56 18.47 4.20
CA SER A 104 -0.55 18.35 5.26
C SER A 104 0.11 16.97 5.33
N LYS A 105 -0.63 15.89 5.08
CA LYS A 105 -0.07 14.54 5.04
C LYS A 105 0.77 14.35 3.78
N MET A 106 0.31 14.89 2.65
CA MET A 106 1.05 14.75 1.40
C MET A 106 2.37 15.52 1.39
N ILE A 107 2.41 16.73 1.98
CA ILE A 107 3.66 17.48 2.20
C ILE A 107 4.68 16.64 2.98
N LYS A 108 4.23 15.88 3.99
CA LYS A 108 5.11 15.00 4.77
C LYS A 108 5.61 13.81 3.95
N VAL A 109 4.76 13.21 3.12
CA VAL A 109 5.16 12.11 2.21
C VAL A 109 6.21 12.62 1.23
N VAL A 110 5.98 13.74 0.55
CA VAL A 110 6.94 14.37 -0.38
C VAL A 110 8.27 14.67 0.31
N ARG A 111 8.24 15.25 1.51
CA ARG A 111 9.46 15.51 2.29
C ARG A 111 10.21 14.21 2.64
N THR A 112 9.47 13.18 3.04
CA THR A 112 10.05 11.87 3.40
C THR A 112 10.63 11.16 2.17
N ALA A 113 9.96 11.25 1.03
CA ALA A 113 10.45 10.72 -0.25
C ALA A 113 11.77 11.39 -0.65
N ARG A 114 11.82 12.73 -0.64
CA ARG A 114 13.08 13.47 -0.91
C ARG A 114 14.21 13.09 0.04
N THR A 115 13.89 12.82 1.32
CA THR A 115 14.88 12.31 2.28
C THR A 115 15.41 10.95 1.84
N TYR A 116 14.52 10.04 1.43
CA TYR A 116 14.90 8.72 0.94
C TYR A 116 15.83 8.80 -0.28
N LEU A 117 15.50 9.64 -1.27
CA LEU A 117 16.35 9.84 -2.45
C LEU A 117 17.77 10.28 -2.05
N ALA A 118 17.87 11.28 -1.17
CA ALA A 118 19.15 11.79 -0.71
C ALA A 118 19.96 10.75 0.09
N GLU A 119 19.32 10.02 1.01
CA GLU A 119 20.01 9.01 1.83
C GLU A 119 20.51 7.82 1.03
N LYS A 120 19.73 7.39 0.02
CA LYS A 120 20.10 6.28 -0.87
C LYS A 120 20.96 6.73 -2.06
N LYS A 121 21.27 8.03 -2.15
CA LYS A 121 22.10 8.64 -3.20
C LYS A 121 21.56 8.41 -4.61
N TYR A 122 20.24 8.49 -4.78
CA TYR A 122 19.65 8.56 -6.12
C TYR A 122 20.04 9.88 -6.80
N ASP A 123 20.11 9.84 -8.13
CA ASP A 123 20.37 11.02 -8.95
C ASP A 123 19.26 12.08 -8.81
N SER A 124 19.56 13.35 -9.07
CA SER A 124 18.56 14.42 -9.05
C SER A 124 17.47 14.22 -10.10
N GLU A 125 17.80 13.53 -11.20
CA GLU A 125 16.89 13.21 -12.30
C GLU A 125 16.12 11.89 -12.08
N GLN A 126 16.30 11.21 -10.94
CA GLN A 126 15.58 9.98 -10.65
C GLN A 126 14.06 10.24 -10.64
N GLU A 127 13.35 9.60 -11.57
CA GLU A 127 11.89 9.68 -11.63
C GLU A 127 11.26 8.98 -10.42
N TRP A 128 10.23 9.62 -9.87
CA TRP A 128 9.44 9.04 -8.80
C TRP A 128 8.00 9.54 -8.80
N GLN A 129 7.12 8.75 -8.20
CA GLN A 129 5.72 9.10 -8.02
C GLN A 129 5.22 8.68 -6.63
N ILE A 130 4.08 9.23 -6.23
CA ILE A 130 3.33 8.78 -5.06
C ILE A 130 2.11 8.02 -5.53
N ASP A 131 1.89 6.85 -4.94
CA ASP A 131 0.71 6.03 -5.14
C ASP A 131 -0.06 5.91 -3.82
N ILE A 132 -1.37 5.71 -3.92
CA ILE A 132 -2.23 5.36 -2.78
C ILE A 132 -2.86 4.02 -3.10
N ILE A 133 -2.72 3.06 -2.19
CA ILE A 133 -3.38 1.76 -2.31
C ILE A 133 -4.34 1.57 -1.15
N SER A 134 -5.62 1.42 -1.48
CA SER A 134 -6.67 1.15 -0.51
C SER A 134 -7.00 -0.34 -0.47
N VAL A 135 -7.03 -0.89 0.74
CA VAL A 135 -7.40 -2.29 1.02
C VAL A 135 -8.69 -2.31 1.84
N GLY A 136 -9.75 -2.86 1.25
CA GLY A 136 -10.99 -3.17 1.96
C GLY A 136 -11.01 -4.64 2.34
N LEU A 137 -11.04 -4.94 3.64
CA LEU A 137 -11.13 -6.30 4.17
C LEU A 137 -12.58 -6.60 4.58
N ASP A 138 -13.20 -7.57 3.92
CA ASP A 138 -14.47 -8.16 4.32
C ASP A 138 -14.18 -9.48 5.03
N GLU A 139 -14.03 -9.43 6.35
CA GLU A 139 -13.74 -10.60 7.18
C GLU A 139 -14.86 -11.65 7.11
N SER A 140 -16.11 -11.21 6.93
CA SER A 140 -17.27 -12.12 6.88
C SER A 140 -17.28 -12.99 5.63
N LYS A 141 -16.81 -12.44 4.51
CA LYS A 141 -16.68 -13.15 3.23
C LYS A 141 -15.29 -13.72 3.03
N GLY A 142 -14.35 -13.33 3.87
CA GLY A 142 -12.96 -13.64 3.63
C GLY A 142 -12.55 -13.09 2.27
N VAL A 143 -12.74 -11.79 2.02
CA VAL A 143 -12.34 -11.17 0.75
C VAL A 143 -11.59 -9.87 1.01
N ALA A 144 -10.44 -9.70 0.35
CA ALA A 144 -9.77 -8.41 0.27
C ALA A 144 -10.01 -7.79 -1.11
N LYS A 145 -10.43 -6.52 -1.14
CA LYS A 145 -10.53 -5.72 -2.36
C LYS A 145 -9.43 -4.66 -2.35
N ILE A 146 -8.61 -4.65 -3.39
CA ILE A 146 -7.52 -3.68 -3.55
C ILE A 146 -7.89 -2.67 -4.64
N LYS A 147 -7.71 -1.39 -4.35
CA LYS A 147 -7.77 -0.29 -5.32
C LYS A 147 -6.44 0.45 -5.31
N HIS A 148 -5.87 0.64 -6.48
CA HIS A 148 -4.56 1.26 -6.67
C HIS A 148 -4.73 2.54 -7.47
N PHE A 149 -4.46 3.67 -6.82
CA PHE A 149 -4.43 4.99 -7.41
C PHE A 149 -2.97 5.34 -7.64
N LYS A 150 -2.60 5.55 -8.90
CA LYS A 150 -1.21 5.81 -9.29
C LYS A 150 -0.98 7.29 -9.53
N ASN A 151 0.24 7.74 -9.24
CA ASN A 151 0.71 9.08 -9.55
C ASN A 151 -0.30 10.16 -9.12
N ILE A 152 -0.59 10.18 -7.82
CA ILE A 152 -1.51 11.19 -7.27
C ILE A 152 -0.85 12.55 -7.41
N ASP A 153 -1.62 13.58 -7.79
CA ASP A 153 -1.13 14.96 -7.81
C ASP A 153 -0.83 15.42 -6.37
N VAL A 154 0.37 15.96 -6.15
CA VAL A 154 0.89 16.36 -4.82
C VAL A 154 1.44 17.78 -4.78
#